data_AF-A0A838ZFQ5-F1
#
_entry.id   AF-A0A838ZFQ5-F1
#
_cell.length_a   1.000
_cell.length_b   1.000
_cell.length_c   1.000
_cell.angle_alpha   90.00
_cell.angle_beta   90.00
_cell.angle_gamma   90.00
#
_symmetry.space_group_name_H-M   'P 1'
#
loop_
_entity.id
_entity.type
_entity.pdbx_description
1 polymer ?
#
loop_
_entity_poly.entity_id
_entity_poly.type
_entity_poly.pdbx_seq_one_letter_code
_entity_poly.pdbx_strand_id
1 'polypeptide(L)' 'MKSQSDRRDFQVGYFAVNKKGEVGTYSIRKGFSYTIYQNGENKRVDPGFYLEGK' A
#
# COMPACT_ATOMS: atom_id res chain seq x y z
N MET A 1 -4.68 21.73 -23.53
CA MET A 1 -4.10 21.13 -22.31
C MET A 1 -5.18 20.31 -21.63
N LYS A 2 -5.10 18.97 -21.65
CA LYS A 2 -6.03 18.12 -20.88
C LYS A 2 -5.72 18.35 -19.40
N SER A 3 -6.69 18.84 -18.63
CA SER A 3 -6.52 18.93 -17.18
C SER A 3 -6.40 17.51 -16.63
N GLN A 4 -5.29 17.21 -15.96
CA GLN A 4 -5.12 15.98 -15.17
C GLN A 4 -5.95 16.11 -13.89
N SER A 5 -7.26 16.33 -14.04
CA SER A 5 -8.20 16.49 -12.93
C SER A 5 -8.71 15.13 -12.43
N ASP A 6 -8.44 14.06 -13.16
CA ASP A 6 -8.69 12.71 -12.72
C ASP A 6 -7.60 12.30 -11.74
N ARG A 7 -7.92 12.38 -10.45
CA ARG A 7 -7.21 11.68 -9.36
C ARG A 7 -7.28 10.14 -9.53
N ARG A 8 -7.66 9.67 -10.73
CA ARG A 8 -7.81 8.28 -11.10
C ARG A 8 -6.51 7.66 -11.65
N ASP A 9 -5.47 8.44 -11.91
CA ASP A 9 -4.30 7.95 -12.64
C ASP A 9 -3.13 7.57 -11.73
N PHE A 10 -3.22 7.82 -10.43
CA PHE A 10 -2.14 7.54 -9.48
C PHE A 10 -2.59 6.63 -8.33
N GLN A 11 -1.67 5.74 -7.93
CA GLN A 11 -1.81 4.87 -6.77
C GLN A 11 -0.75 5.27 -5.74
N VAL A 12 -1.17 5.48 -4.50
CA VAL A 12 -0.25 5.72 -3.37
C VAL A 12 -0.46 4.62 -2.35
N GLY A 13 0.64 4.01 -1.92
CA GLY A 13 0.71 3.15 -0.75
C GLY A 13 1.60 3.83 0.29
N TYR A 14 1.13 3.88 1.54
CA TYR A 14 1.94 4.29 2.68
C TYR A 14 2.53 3.05 3.34
N PHE A 15 3.83 3.12 3.63
CA PHE A 15 4.56 2.10 4.36
C PHE A 15 5.24 2.76 5.57
N ALA A 16 4.73 2.48 6.76
CA ALA A 16 5.26 3.00 8.00
C ALA A 16 5.89 1.87 8.81
N VAL A 17 7.08 2.13 9.34
CA VAL A 17 7.81 1.19 10.20
C VAL A 17 8.28 1.95 11.43
N ASN A 18 8.15 1.33 12.60
CA ASN A 18 8.70 1.88 13.83
C ASN A 18 10.02 1.20 14.23
N LYS A 19 10.70 1.74 15.25
CA LYS A 19 11.97 1.18 15.75
C LYS A 19 11.84 -0.24 16.33
N LYS A 20 10.62 -0.72 16.58
CA LYS A 20 10.35 -2.09 17.05
C LYS A 20 10.14 -3.08 15.89
N GLY A 21 10.11 -2.61 14.64
CA GLY A 21 9.87 -3.45 13.47
C GLY A 21 8.39 -3.71 13.16
N GLU A 22 7.46 -3.05 13.86
CA GLU A 22 6.03 -3.12 13.55
C GLU A 22 5.76 -2.34 12.25
N VAL A 23 4.98 -2.96 11.36
CA VAL A 23 4.69 -2.43 10.02
C VAL A 23 3.22 -2.06 9.92
N GLY A 24 2.96 -0.81 9.57
CA GLY A 24 1.63 -0.29 9.24
C GLY A 24 1.57 0.10 7.78
N THR A 25 0.58 -0.41 7.05
CA THR A 25 0.47 -0.21 5.61
C THR A 25 -0.96 0.04 5.18
N TYR A 26 -1.13 1.02 4.31
CA TYR A 26 -2.45 1.36 3.77
C TYR A 26 -2.30 1.95 2.36
N SER A 27 -3.23 1.63 1.47
CA SER A 27 -3.17 2.10 0.09
C SER A 27 -4.45 2.84 -0.32
N ILE A 28 -4.35 3.71 -1.33
CA ILE A 28 -5.54 4.37 -1.86
C ILE A 28 -6.41 3.37 -2.64
N ARG A 29 -5.81 2.34 -3.27
CA ARG A 29 -6.51 1.38 -4.15
C ARG A 29 -6.12 -0.05 -3.85
N LYS A 30 -7.06 -0.96 -4.08
CA LYS A 30 -6.81 -2.40 -4.11
C LYS A 30 -5.77 -2.76 -5.17
N GLY A 31 -4.96 -3.79 -4.90
CA GLY A 31 -3.95 -4.33 -5.83
C GLY A 31 -2.51 -4.06 -5.39
N PHE A 32 -2.30 -3.29 -4.33
CA PHE A 32 -1.01 -3.18 -3.67
C PHE A 32 -0.83 -4.35 -2.69
N SER A 33 0.30 -5.07 -2.80
CA SER A 33 0.72 -6.12 -1.87
C SER A 33 2.22 -6.02 -1.67
N TYR A 34 2.73 -6.48 -0.54
CA TYR A 34 4.16 -6.46 -0.24
C TYR A 34 4.58 -7.70 0.53
N THR A 35 5.88 -7.97 0.53
CA THR A 35 6.46 -9.08 1.29
C THR A 35 7.38 -8.53 2.36
N ILE A 36 7.17 -8.95 3.61
CA ILE A 36 8.08 -8.70 4.72
C ILE A 36 8.96 -9.92 4.89
N TYR A 37 10.27 -9.69 4.95
CA TYR A 37 11.22 -10.66 5.46
C TYR A 37 11.61 -10.29 6.90
N GLN A 38 11.21 -11.11 7.86
CA GLN A 38 11.56 -10.93 9.28
C GLN A 38 11.82 -12.30 9.91
N ASN A 39 12.86 -12.38 10.76
CA ASN A 39 13.22 -13.58 11.52
C ASN A 39 13.36 -14.86 10.67
N GLY A 40 13.87 -14.74 9.45
CA GLY A 40 14.03 -15.89 8.54
C GLY A 40 12.78 -16.28 7.76
N GLU A 41 11.65 -15.62 8.00
CA GLU A 41 10.37 -15.91 7.34
C GLU A 41 10.02 -14.84 6.30
N ASN A 42 9.47 -15.27 5.17
CA ASN A 42 8.84 -14.40 4.18
C ASN A 42 7.33 -14.42 4.38
N LYS A 43 6.74 -13.28 4.74
CA LYS A 43 5.29 -13.12 4.88
C LYS A 43 4.79 -12.14 3.83
N ARG A 44 3.91 -12.62 2.96
CA ARG A 44 3.15 -11.76 2.06
C ARG A 44 2.01 -11.12 2.83
N VAL A 45 1.87 -9.80 2.70
CA VAL A 45 0.83 -9.02 3.33
C VAL A 45 0.09 -8.23 2.25
N ASP A 46 -1.23 -8.38 2.26
CA ASP A 46 -2.16 -7.62 1.42
C ASP A 46 -2.82 -6.55 2.31
N PRO A 47 -2.35 -5.29 2.27
CA PRO A 47 -2.86 -4.23 3.12
C PRO A 47 -4.27 -3.79 2.76
N GLY A 48 -4.91 -3.16 3.74
CA GLY A 48 -6.17 -2.45 3.52
C GLY A 48 -6.03 -1.31 2.51
N PHE A 49 -7.16 -0.92 1.93
CA PHE A 49 -7.21 0.13 0.93
C PHE A 49 -8.45 1.02 1.09
N TYR A 50 -8.37 2.26 0.60
CA TYR A 50 -9.42 3.28 0.77
C TYR A 50 -10.53 3.20 -0.29
N LEU A 51 -10.17 3.03 -1.57
CA LEU A 51 -11.11 2.99 -2.70
C LEU A 51 -11.25 1.56 -3.21
N GLU A 52 -12.44 0.97 -3.11
CA GLU A 52 -12.83 -0.17 -3.94
C GLU A 52 -13.07 0.34 -5.36
N GLY A 53 -12.25 -0.14 -6.31
CA GLY A 53 -12.53 0.07 -7.72
C GLY A 53 -13.85 -0.63 -8.06
N LYS A 54 -14.87 0.15 -8.42
CA LYS A 54 -16.01 -0.30 -9.22
C LYS A 54 -15.67 -0.19 -10.70
#